data_AF-A0A4V2X6V8-F1
#
_entry.id   AF-A0A4V2X6V8-F1
#
_cell.length_a   1.000
_cell.length_b   1.000
_cell.length_c   1.000
_cell.angle_alpha   90.00
_cell.angle_beta   90.00
_cell.angle_gamma   90.00
#
_symmetry.space_group_name_H-M   'P 1'
#
loop_
_entity.id
_entity.type
_entity.pdbx_description
1 polymer ?
#
loop_
_entity_poly.entity_id
_entity_poly.type
_entity_poly.pdbx_seq_one_letter_code
_entity_poly.pdbx_strand_id
1 'polypeptide(L)'
;MENESNKNEKQKERSSQTLIDSDNLAPTSRMLTISERIKALNAKGLSDNKKPSSQFTMSSSSSSSSVNINKPKPQPKPKPKSLQGTKLPVITTAESSTSPANRPTSPTIDPETLLTSSFNSIASSTLPVGQHELELTDQKDVIIFRGDNRDPEKIVAAGGFYPWSKKHVTEIKQELTDAFISDGPSAHMVGHVRSANRNYVSTGINTDCGGYGGHAAYLYKMEIPGLIPQEMNKETIGQQIKQDRRGINYPEFLMSHQTLQQSEFVAMMPARTEELTFITPIPLNYITSYKKKGTNIWHKMPGPKE
;
A
#
# COMPACT_ATOMS: atom_id res chain seq x y z
N MET A 1 11.70 -70.34 47.71
CA MET A 1 12.26 -70.22 49.07
C MET A 1 12.84 -68.82 49.16
N GLU A 2 11.96 -67.84 49.36
CA GLU A 2 11.54 -67.33 50.68
C GLU A 2 12.64 -66.45 51.30
N ASN A 3 12.38 -65.14 51.34
CA ASN A 3 12.15 -64.46 52.61
C ASN A 3 11.47 -63.10 52.37
N GLU A 4 10.15 -63.13 52.57
CA GLU A 4 9.34 -62.20 53.37
C GLU A 4 10.13 -61.50 54.51
N SER A 5 9.75 -60.37 55.12
CA SER A 5 8.62 -59.44 55.02
C SER A 5 8.86 -58.32 56.07
N ASN A 6 8.03 -57.27 55.98
CA ASN A 6 7.59 -56.34 57.04
C ASN A 6 8.48 -55.14 57.38
N LYS A 7 7.95 -53.99 57.82
CA LYS A 7 6.71 -53.18 57.65
C LYS A 7 6.85 -52.04 58.68
N ASN A 8 6.26 -50.86 58.41
CA ASN A 8 5.99 -49.74 59.33
C ASN A 8 7.20 -48.96 59.89
N GLU A 9 7.18 -47.67 60.22
CA GLU A 9 6.21 -46.57 60.12
C GLU A 9 7.01 -45.26 60.39
N LYS A 10 6.84 -44.25 59.53
CA LYS A 10 6.47 -42.87 59.89
C LYS A 10 7.09 -42.21 61.15
N GLN A 11 8.11 -41.35 60.96
CA GLN A 11 8.31 -40.03 61.61
C GLN A 11 9.64 -39.40 61.11
N LYS A 12 9.60 -38.48 60.15
CA LYS A 12 9.48 -37.00 60.25
C LYS A 12 10.78 -36.29 60.67
N GLU A 13 11.29 -35.54 59.68
CA GLU A 13 12.10 -34.31 59.77
C GLU A 13 13.52 -34.39 60.33
N ARG A 14 14.49 -34.45 59.42
CA ARG A 14 15.50 -33.38 59.19
C ARG A 14 16.53 -33.89 58.18
N SER A 15 16.58 -33.25 57.01
CA SER A 15 17.81 -32.89 56.28
C SER A 15 17.48 -32.61 54.81
N SER A 16 17.81 -31.41 54.37
CA SER A 16 18.28 -31.08 53.01
C SER A 16 17.37 -31.43 51.83
N GLN A 17 16.50 -30.48 51.46
CA GLN A 17 15.93 -30.41 50.11
C GLN A 17 16.38 -29.10 49.46
N THR A 18 17.45 -29.18 48.66
CA THR A 18 17.62 -28.28 47.50
C THR A 18 17.28 -29.14 46.28
N LEU A 19 15.98 -29.26 46.00
CA LEU A 19 15.50 -29.76 44.72
C LEU A 19 15.45 -28.56 43.77
N ILE A 20 16.21 -28.69 42.69
CA ILE A 20 16.10 -27.85 41.51
C ILE A 20 14.96 -28.49 40.72
N ASP A 21 13.73 -28.00 40.90
CA ASP A 21 12.62 -28.33 40.01
C ASP A 21 12.88 -27.65 38.66
N SER A 22 13.37 -28.44 37.72
CA SER A 22 13.33 -28.14 36.30
C SER A 22 11.90 -28.35 35.79
N ASP A 23 11.02 -27.40 36.08
CA ASP A 23 9.76 -27.17 35.37
C ASP A 23 9.29 -25.73 35.64
N ASN A 24 9.84 -24.79 34.86
CA ASN A 24 9.23 -23.50 34.47
C ASN A 24 10.23 -22.68 33.65
N LEU A 25 10.55 -23.16 32.44
CA LEU A 25 11.12 -22.29 31.41
C LEU A 25 9.96 -21.62 30.66
N ALA A 26 9.56 -20.44 31.15
CA ALA A 26 8.70 -19.54 30.40
C ALA A 26 9.40 -19.15 29.09
N PRO A 27 8.76 -19.24 27.92
CA PRO A 27 9.30 -18.67 26.70
C PRO A 27 9.18 -17.15 26.77
N THR A 28 10.29 -16.49 27.05
CA THR A 28 10.47 -15.05 26.84
C THR A 28 10.50 -14.77 25.33
N SER A 29 9.40 -14.24 24.81
CA SER A 29 9.33 -13.17 23.79
C SER A 29 7.94 -13.18 23.16
N ARG A 30 6.97 -12.63 23.88
CA ARG A 30 5.70 -12.24 23.26
C ARG A 30 5.88 -10.80 22.77
N MET A 31 6.10 -10.64 21.47
CA MET A 31 6.06 -9.33 20.81
C MET A 31 4.68 -8.69 21.11
N LEU A 32 4.67 -7.67 21.96
CA LEU A 32 3.45 -6.95 22.32
C LEU A 32 2.86 -6.32 21.06
N THR A 33 1.56 -6.53 20.87
CA THR A 33 0.79 -5.86 19.82
C THR A 33 0.79 -4.34 20.05
N ILE A 34 0.59 -3.56 18.99
CA ILE A 34 0.55 -2.08 19.07
C ILE A 34 -0.50 -1.62 20.09
N SER A 35 -1.65 -2.31 20.18
CA SER A 35 -2.68 -2.02 21.18
C SER A 35 -2.23 -2.25 22.64
N GLU A 36 -1.39 -3.25 22.88
CA GLU A 36 -0.83 -3.52 24.21
C GLU A 36 0.28 -2.52 24.58
N ARG A 37 1.07 -2.06 23.59
CA ARG A 37 2.07 -0.99 23.79
C ARG A 37 1.41 0.34 24.12
N ILE A 38 0.31 0.69 23.45
CA ILE A 38 -0.47 1.90 23.75
C ILE A 38 -1.09 1.83 25.15
N LYS A 39 -1.61 0.66 25.56
CA LYS A 39 -2.10 0.45 26.94
C LYS A 39 -0.99 0.58 27.98
N ALA A 40 0.20 0.04 27.72
CA ALA A 40 1.34 0.14 28.63
C ALA A 40 1.89 1.57 28.75
N LEU A 41 1.85 2.36 27.66
CA LEU A 41 2.21 3.78 27.67
C LEU A 41 1.22 4.62 28.47
N ASN A 42 -0.09 4.34 28.36
CA ASN A 42 -1.11 5.03 29.15
C ASN A 42 -1.09 4.64 30.63
N ALA A 43 -0.68 3.41 30.96
CA ALA A 43 -0.53 2.95 32.35
C ALA A 43 0.72 3.52 33.05
N LYS A 44 1.74 3.95 32.30
CA LYS A 44 2.97 4.57 32.83
C LYS A 44 2.86 6.08 33.09
N GLY A 45 1.70 6.68 32.84
CA GLY A 45 1.46 8.12 32.96
C GLY A 45 0.89 8.62 34.30
N LEU A 46 1.09 7.91 35.41
CA LEU A 46 0.71 8.41 36.75
C LEU A 46 1.83 8.19 37.79
N SER A 47 2.60 9.26 38.09
CA SER A 47 2.94 9.65 39.47
C SER A 47 3.53 11.07 39.52
N ASP A 48 2.82 11.95 40.24
CA ASP A 48 3.26 13.10 41.04
C ASP A 48 4.05 14.28 40.43
N ASN A 49 3.39 15.43 40.20
CA ASN A 49 3.28 16.48 41.23
C ASN A 49 2.54 17.76 40.76
N LYS A 50 1.73 18.30 41.69
CA LYS A 50 1.28 19.70 41.92
C LYS A 50 0.36 20.43 40.91
N LYS A 51 -0.88 20.64 41.38
CA LYS A 51 -1.84 21.74 41.06
C LYS A 51 -1.25 23.12 41.47
N PRO A 52 -1.75 24.29 41.00
CA PRO A 52 -3.16 24.71 41.12
C PRO A 52 -3.79 25.29 39.82
N SER A 53 -5.06 24.94 39.56
CA SER A 53 -6.21 25.88 39.55
C SER A 53 -6.39 26.75 38.29
N SER A 54 -7.28 26.30 37.39
CA SER A 54 -8.27 27.19 36.79
C SER A 54 -9.46 26.37 36.29
N GLN A 55 -10.65 26.83 36.67
CA GLN A 55 -11.96 26.24 36.40
C GLN A 55 -12.33 26.47 34.94
N PHE A 56 -12.78 25.43 34.23
CA PHE A 56 -13.94 25.50 33.34
C PHE A 56 -14.51 24.09 33.19
N THR A 57 -15.63 23.85 33.86
CA THR A 57 -16.48 22.67 33.71
C THR A 57 -17.20 22.75 32.37
N MET A 58 -17.00 21.75 31.50
CA MET A 58 -17.92 21.51 30.39
C MET A 58 -18.78 20.28 30.74
N SER A 59 -20.06 20.58 30.99
CA SER A 59 -21.11 19.61 31.18
C SER A 59 -21.37 18.83 29.89
N SER A 60 -21.42 17.51 30.01
CA SER A 60 -22.02 16.61 29.06
C SER A 60 -23.53 16.86 29.00
N SER A 61 -24.04 17.34 27.87
CA SER A 61 -25.47 17.28 27.56
C SER A 61 -25.69 16.54 26.24
N SER A 62 -26.21 15.33 26.39
CA SER A 62 -26.96 14.61 25.37
C SER A 62 -28.13 15.48 24.93
N SER A 63 -28.24 15.77 23.64
CA SER A 63 -29.44 16.37 23.06
C SER A 63 -29.88 15.54 21.88
N SER A 64 -30.81 14.63 22.14
CA SER A 64 -31.75 14.10 21.16
C SER A 64 -32.70 15.22 20.74
N SER A 65 -32.62 15.66 19.49
CA SER A 65 -33.67 16.47 18.88
C SER A 65 -34.23 15.74 17.65
N SER A 66 -35.47 15.30 17.83
CA SER A 66 -36.40 14.84 16.82
C SER A 66 -36.61 15.95 15.78
N VAL A 67 -36.17 15.71 14.54
CA VAL A 67 -36.46 16.59 13.40
C VAL A 67 -37.79 16.18 12.79
N ASN A 68 -38.73 17.11 12.88
CA ASN A 68 -40.09 17.06 12.35
C ASN A 68 -40.07 17.01 10.82
N ILE A 69 -40.76 16.03 10.23
CA ILE A 69 -40.93 15.88 8.78
C ILE A 69 -42.07 16.78 8.35
N ASN A 70 -41.75 17.90 7.69
CA ASN A 70 -42.72 18.62 6.87
C ASN A 70 -42.14 18.84 5.46
N LYS A 71 -42.85 18.25 4.49
CA LYS A 71 -42.48 18.08 3.09
C LYS A 71 -43.28 19.08 2.24
N PRO A 72 -42.65 19.98 1.48
CA PRO A 72 -43.30 20.62 0.35
C PRO A 72 -42.94 19.93 -0.98
N LYS A 73 -43.96 19.79 -1.82
CA LYS A 73 -44.01 19.12 -3.12
C LYS A 73 -43.27 19.95 -4.21
N PRO A 74 -42.58 19.33 -5.19
CA PRO A 74 -41.83 20.06 -6.22
C PRO A 74 -42.73 20.57 -7.35
N GLN A 75 -42.53 21.83 -7.75
CA GLN A 75 -43.09 22.42 -8.98
C GLN A 75 -42.08 22.33 -10.16
N PRO A 76 -42.58 22.32 -11.42
CA PRO A 76 -41.84 21.81 -12.57
C PRO A 76 -40.94 22.85 -13.25
N LYS A 77 -39.77 22.42 -13.74
CA LYS A 77 -38.88 23.23 -14.61
C LYS A 77 -39.37 23.19 -16.08
N PRO A 78 -39.26 24.29 -16.84
CA PRO A 78 -39.69 24.35 -18.23
C PRO A 78 -38.65 23.74 -19.20
N LYS A 79 -39.14 23.01 -20.21
CA LYS A 79 -38.39 22.57 -21.41
C LYS A 79 -38.17 23.76 -22.38
N PRO A 80 -37.08 23.78 -23.16
CA PRO A 80 -37.08 24.34 -24.49
C PRO A 80 -37.16 23.25 -25.57
N LYS A 81 -37.70 23.67 -26.71
CA LYS A 81 -38.23 22.91 -27.83
C LYS A 81 -37.15 22.42 -28.81
N SER A 82 -37.47 21.31 -29.47
CA SER A 82 -36.85 20.83 -30.70
C SER A 82 -37.00 21.85 -31.84
N LEU A 83 -35.96 22.01 -32.66
CA LEU A 83 -36.10 22.44 -34.06
C LEU A 83 -35.18 21.59 -34.93
N GLN A 84 -35.81 21.01 -35.94
CA GLN A 84 -35.24 20.17 -37.00
C GLN A 84 -34.42 21.00 -37.98
N GLY A 85 -33.44 20.31 -38.60
CA GLY A 85 -33.16 20.45 -40.03
C GLY A 85 -31.99 21.36 -40.41
N THR A 86 -30.87 20.78 -40.82
CA THR A 86 -30.29 20.98 -42.17
C THR A 86 -29.09 20.06 -42.44
N LYS A 87 -29.35 19.09 -43.34
CA LYS A 87 -28.48 18.49 -44.39
C LYS A 87 -26.98 18.27 -44.13
N LEU A 88 -26.61 16.99 -44.05
CA LEU A 88 -25.31 16.42 -44.42
C LEU A 88 -25.08 16.45 -45.95
N PRO A 89 -23.84 16.57 -46.44
CA PRO A 89 -23.47 16.00 -47.72
C PRO A 89 -22.85 14.61 -47.55
N VAL A 90 -23.31 13.73 -48.44
CA VAL A 90 -22.90 12.36 -48.72
C VAL A 90 -21.52 12.35 -49.37
N ILE A 91 -20.63 11.44 -48.95
CA ILE A 91 -19.60 10.87 -49.82
C ILE A 91 -19.62 9.35 -49.68
N THR A 92 -19.60 8.74 -50.86
CA THR A 92 -19.91 7.36 -51.23
C THR A 92 -18.78 6.37 -50.94
N THR A 93 -19.21 5.12 -50.76
CA THR A 93 -18.50 3.84 -50.64
C THR A 93 -17.53 3.51 -51.78
N ALA A 94 -16.42 2.84 -51.44
CA ALA A 94 -15.77 1.73 -52.17
C ALA A 94 -14.67 1.15 -51.24
N GLU A 95 -14.27 -0.11 -51.21
CA GLU A 95 -14.78 -1.42 -51.62
C GLU A 95 -13.87 -2.43 -50.87
N SER A 96 -14.37 -3.64 -50.60
CA SER A 96 -13.64 -4.71 -49.93
C SER A 96 -12.71 -5.43 -50.92
N SER A 97 -11.49 -5.80 -50.52
CA SER A 97 -10.67 -6.80 -51.22
C SER A 97 -9.72 -7.53 -50.27
N THR A 98 -9.66 -8.84 -50.45
CA THR A 98 -9.15 -9.93 -49.62
C THR A 98 -7.63 -10.17 -49.74
N SER A 99 -6.95 -10.38 -48.59
CA SER A 99 -5.78 -11.25 -48.22
C SER A 99 -4.59 -11.50 -49.18
N PRO A 100 -3.40 -12.03 -48.74
CA PRO A 100 -2.90 -12.34 -47.39
C PRO A 100 -1.47 -11.82 -47.06
N ALA A 101 -1.07 -12.01 -45.80
CA ALA A 101 0.31 -12.18 -45.32
C ALA A 101 1.32 -11.03 -45.51
N ASN A 102 1.51 -10.23 -44.47
CA ASN A 102 2.85 -9.90 -44.00
C ASN A 102 2.83 -9.63 -42.49
N ARG A 103 3.59 -10.46 -41.78
CA ARG A 103 3.84 -10.49 -40.34
C ARG A 103 4.62 -9.23 -39.94
N PRO A 104 4.13 -8.38 -39.02
CA PRO A 104 5.01 -7.46 -38.31
C PRO A 104 5.66 -8.26 -37.18
N THR A 105 6.94 -8.54 -37.34
CA THR A 105 7.82 -8.97 -36.25
C THR A 105 7.72 -8.00 -35.08
N SER A 106 7.58 -8.58 -33.89
CA SER A 106 7.61 -7.92 -32.59
C SER A 106 8.71 -6.85 -32.51
N PRO A 107 8.46 -5.67 -31.91
CA PRO A 107 9.58 -4.83 -31.51
C PRO A 107 10.27 -5.54 -30.35
N THR A 108 11.44 -6.09 -30.62
CA THR A 108 12.44 -6.39 -29.59
C THR A 108 12.67 -5.09 -28.83
N ILE A 109 12.18 -5.03 -27.60
CA ILE A 109 12.44 -3.92 -26.69
C ILE A 109 13.91 -4.05 -26.27
N ASP A 110 14.74 -3.13 -26.73
CA ASP A 110 16.11 -2.98 -26.22
C ASP A 110 16.06 -2.64 -24.72
N PRO A 111 16.78 -3.38 -23.85
CA PRO A 111 16.79 -3.12 -22.42
C PRO A 111 17.63 -1.89 -22.01
N GLU A 112 18.18 -1.12 -22.95
CA GLU A 112 19.18 -0.06 -22.68
C GLU A 112 18.63 1.36 -22.42
N THR A 113 17.30 1.56 -22.30
CA THR A 113 16.75 2.87 -21.86
C THR A 113 16.23 2.91 -20.42
N LEU A 114 16.45 1.84 -19.64
CA LEU A 114 16.38 1.94 -18.18
C LEU A 114 17.56 2.79 -17.72
N LEU A 115 17.33 3.74 -16.82
CA LEU A 115 18.35 4.65 -16.29
C LEU A 115 19.47 3.88 -15.57
N THR A 116 20.42 3.31 -16.32
CA THR A 116 21.69 2.83 -15.83
C THR A 116 22.67 4.00 -15.78
N SER A 117 22.34 5.02 -14.99
CA SER A 117 23.30 6.06 -14.68
C SER A 117 23.28 6.33 -13.18
N SER A 118 24.29 5.74 -12.53
CA SER A 118 24.73 6.00 -11.15
C SER A 118 24.28 5.07 -10.02
N PHE A 119 24.05 3.77 -10.29
CA PHE A 119 24.07 2.72 -9.24
C PHE A 119 25.19 1.68 -9.42
N ASN A 120 26.12 1.91 -10.35
CA ASN A 120 27.32 1.09 -10.47
C ASN A 120 28.40 1.52 -9.46
N SER A 121 28.08 1.36 -8.17
CA SER A 121 29.06 1.11 -7.13
C SER A 121 28.31 0.74 -5.84
N ILE A 122 28.64 -0.43 -5.28
CA ILE A 122 28.28 -0.97 -3.97
C ILE A 122 27.15 -2.01 -3.97
N ALA A 123 27.47 -3.16 -3.36
CA ALA A 123 26.65 -4.31 -3.01
C ALA A 123 25.47 -3.99 -2.05
N SER A 124 24.83 -2.83 -2.20
CA SER A 124 23.73 -2.43 -1.33
C SER A 124 22.51 -3.33 -1.59
N SER A 125 22.01 -3.97 -0.54
CA SER A 125 20.74 -4.71 -0.55
C SER A 125 19.54 -3.78 -0.30
N THR A 126 19.77 -2.47 -0.19
CA THR A 126 18.73 -1.47 0.05
C THR A 126 18.86 -0.23 -0.83
N LEU A 127 17.73 0.44 -1.07
CA LEU A 127 17.61 1.73 -1.73
C LEU A 127 17.11 2.79 -0.71
N PRO A 128 17.89 3.85 -0.42
CA PRO A 128 17.44 4.91 0.47
C PRO A 128 16.38 5.79 -0.20
N VAL A 129 15.27 6.02 0.51
CA VAL A 129 14.12 6.81 0.05
C VAL A 129 13.59 7.63 1.23
N GLY A 130 13.97 8.91 1.29
CA GLY A 130 13.64 9.76 2.43
C GLY A 130 14.21 9.20 3.74
N GLN A 131 13.33 8.79 4.65
CA GLN A 131 13.70 8.17 5.94
C GLN A 131 13.67 6.64 5.91
N HIS A 132 13.34 6.04 4.78
CA HIS A 132 13.15 4.61 4.63
C HIS A 132 14.27 3.97 3.81
N GLU A 133 14.50 2.69 4.05
CA GLU A 133 15.37 1.85 3.25
C GLU A 133 14.51 0.75 2.63
N LEU A 134 14.41 0.75 1.30
CA LEU A 134 13.62 -0.23 0.56
C LEU A 134 14.51 -1.43 0.26
N GLU A 135 14.02 -2.63 0.53
CA GLU A 135 14.75 -3.87 0.23
C GLU A 135 14.86 -4.08 -1.29
N LEU A 136 16.03 -4.54 -1.73
CA LEU A 136 16.33 -4.83 -3.13
C LEU A 136 16.62 -6.31 -3.33
N THR A 137 16.23 -6.85 -4.50
CA THR A 137 16.73 -8.13 -4.99
C THR A 137 18.19 -8.03 -5.43
N ASP A 138 18.81 -9.17 -5.74
CA ASP A 138 20.16 -9.21 -6.34
C ASP A 138 20.21 -8.45 -7.67
N GLN A 139 19.10 -8.46 -8.43
CA GLN A 139 18.89 -7.73 -9.68
C GLN A 139 18.57 -6.24 -9.48
N LYS A 140 18.53 -5.77 -8.22
CA LYS A 140 18.19 -4.39 -7.84
C LYS A 140 16.72 -4.02 -8.08
N ASP A 141 15.83 -5.00 -8.09
CA ASP A 141 14.39 -4.75 -8.09
C ASP A 141 13.92 -4.41 -6.68
N VAL A 142 13.04 -3.42 -6.56
CA VAL A 142 12.45 -3.01 -5.30
C VAL A 142 11.43 -4.06 -4.84
N ILE A 143 11.63 -4.60 -3.64
CA ILE A 143 10.70 -5.55 -3.02
C ILE A 143 9.58 -4.78 -2.31
N ILE A 144 8.33 -5.12 -2.62
CA ILE A 144 7.15 -4.55 -1.98
C ILE A 144 6.11 -5.62 -1.67
N PHE A 145 5.17 -5.25 -0.83
CA PHE A 145 4.12 -6.14 -0.35
C PHE A 145 2.74 -5.51 -0.43
N ARG A 146 1.71 -6.33 -0.65
CA ARG A 146 0.33 -5.87 -0.59
C ARG A 146 -0.57 -6.91 0.06
N GLY A 147 -1.30 -6.49 1.10
CA GLY A 147 -2.43 -7.25 1.62
C GLY A 147 -3.64 -7.11 0.70
N ASP A 148 -4.24 -8.22 0.26
CA ASP A 148 -5.48 -8.22 -0.52
C ASP A 148 -6.38 -9.43 -0.15
N ASN A 149 -7.69 -9.27 -0.34
CA ASN A 149 -8.67 -10.32 -0.03
C ASN A 149 -9.01 -11.19 -1.23
N ARG A 150 -8.62 -10.78 -2.44
CA ARG A 150 -8.71 -11.63 -3.63
C ARG A 150 -7.71 -12.78 -3.49
N ASP A 151 -8.17 -13.98 -3.83
CA ASP A 151 -7.30 -15.15 -3.99
C ASP A 151 -6.37 -15.00 -5.21
N PRO A 152 -5.27 -15.77 -5.27
CA PRO A 152 -4.27 -15.66 -6.33
C PRO A 152 -4.85 -15.83 -7.73
N GLU A 153 -5.82 -16.74 -7.91
CA GLU A 153 -6.48 -16.97 -9.20
C GLU A 153 -7.24 -15.72 -9.68
N LYS A 154 -7.89 -14.99 -8.77
CA LYS A 154 -8.52 -13.69 -9.10
C LYS A 154 -7.50 -12.60 -9.43
N ILE A 155 -6.33 -12.60 -8.79
CA ILE A 155 -5.26 -11.66 -9.14
C ILE A 155 -4.73 -11.96 -10.54
N VAL A 156 -4.52 -13.24 -10.87
CA VAL A 156 -4.13 -13.70 -12.20
C VAL A 156 -5.17 -13.29 -13.26
N ALA A 157 -6.44 -13.58 -13.00
CA ALA A 157 -7.53 -13.24 -13.94
C ALA A 157 -7.68 -11.72 -14.15
N ALA A 158 -7.31 -10.91 -13.15
CA ALA A 158 -7.29 -9.45 -13.28
C ALA A 158 -6.03 -8.92 -13.99
N GLY A 159 -5.05 -9.77 -14.30
CA GLY A 159 -3.77 -9.38 -14.88
C GLY A 159 -2.84 -8.66 -13.90
N GLY A 160 -3.13 -8.68 -12.59
CA GLY A 160 -2.35 -8.01 -11.54
C GLY A 160 -3.18 -7.05 -10.68
N PHE A 161 -2.51 -6.03 -10.13
CA PHE A 161 -3.14 -4.97 -9.33
C PHE A 161 -3.40 -3.73 -10.18
N TYR A 162 -4.67 -3.49 -10.48
CA TYR A 162 -5.13 -2.32 -11.21
C TYR A 162 -5.96 -1.39 -10.30
N PRO A 163 -5.96 -0.09 -10.57
CA PRO A 163 -6.76 0.86 -9.82
C PRO A 163 -8.25 0.64 -9.99
N TRP A 164 -9.01 0.94 -8.94
CA TRP A 164 -10.47 0.77 -8.89
C TRP A 164 -11.22 1.65 -9.88
N SER A 165 -10.64 2.78 -10.28
CA SER A 165 -11.24 3.70 -11.25
C SER A 165 -11.29 3.14 -12.66
N LYS A 166 -10.43 2.16 -12.99
CA LYS A 166 -10.25 1.59 -14.33
C LYS A 166 -9.87 2.61 -15.42
N LYS A 167 -9.39 3.79 -15.01
CA LYS A 167 -8.87 4.81 -15.93
C LYS A 167 -7.59 4.32 -16.60
N HIS A 168 -7.34 4.82 -17.81
CA HIS A 168 -6.08 4.54 -18.49
C HIS A 168 -4.92 5.23 -17.76
N VAL A 169 -3.74 4.62 -17.78
CA VAL A 169 -2.56 5.12 -17.05
C VAL A 169 -2.19 6.56 -17.43
N THR A 170 -2.34 6.92 -18.71
CA THR A 170 -2.09 8.28 -19.19
C THR A 170 -3.02 9.30 -18.53
N GLU A 171 -4.29 8.95 -18.35
CA GLU A 171 -5.27 9.82 -17.69
C GLU A 171 -4.93 9.98 -16.20
N ILE A 172 -4.53 8.89 -15.53
CA ILE A 172 -4.14 8.92 -14.12
C ILE A 172 -2.90 9.80 -13.89
N LYS A 173 -1.90 9.71 -14.77
CA LYS A 173 -0.69 10.56 -14.72
C LYS A 173 -1.01 12.04 -15.00
N GLN A 174 -1.96 12.32 -15.90
CA GLN A 174 -2.43 13.68 -16.12
C GLN A 174 -3.13 14.22 -14.87
N GLU A 175 -4.04 13.46 -14.27
CA GLU A 175 -4.73 13.87 -13.03
C GLU A 175 -3.76 14.07 -11.85
N LEU A 176 -2.69 13.26 -11.76
CA LEU A 176 -1.62 13.49 -10.79
C LEU A 176 -0.95 14.86 -11.04
N THR A 177 -0.61 15.15 -12.30
CA THR A 177 0.04 16.41 -12.68
C THR A 177 -0.86 17.61 -12.36
N ASP A 178 -2.15 17.52 -12.70
CA ASP A 178 -3.14 18.57 -12.42
C ASP A 178 -3.27 18.79 -10.90
N ALA A 179 -3.28 17.72 -10.11
CA ALA A 179 -3.31 17.81 -8.65
C ALA A 179 -2.03 18.43 -8.07
N PHE A 180 -0.86 18.12 -8.63
CA PHE A 180 0.40 18.76 -8.22
C PHE A 180 0.45 20.24 -8.56
N ILE A 181 -0.19 20.66 -9.64
CA ILE A 181 -0.30 22.08 -10.03
C ILE A 181 -1.29 22.81 -9.10
N SER A 182 -2.45 22.22 -8.82
CA SER A 182 -3.50 22.82 -7.99
C SER A 182 -3.13 22.84 -6.50
N ASP A 183 -2.89 21.66 -5.95
CA ASP A 183 -2.87 21.44 -4.51
C ASP A 183 -1.45 21.41 -3.97
N GLY A 184 -0.53 20.84 -4.76
CA GLY A 184 0.86 20.56 -4.39
C GLY A 184 1.06 19.09 -3.98
N PRO A 185 2.27 18.51 -4.19
CA PRO A 185 2.52 17.09 -3.92
C PRO A 185 2.18 16.64 -2.49
N SER A 186 2.49 17.48 -1.50
CA SER A 186 2.30 17.14 -0.08
C SER A 186 0.81 17.08 0.27
N ALA A 187 0.05 18.08 -0.17
CA ALA A 187 -1.40 18.14 0.06
C ALA A 187 -2.11 16.96 -0.62
N HIS A 188 -1.73 16.67 -1.87
CA HIS A 188 -2.29 15.56 -2.63
C HIS A 188 -2.07 14.20 -1.95
N MET A 189 -0.83 13.92 -1.52
CA MET A 189 -0.52 12.64 -0.86
C MET A 189 -1.12 12.52 0.53
N VAL A 190 -1.18 13.60 1.31
CA VAL A 190 -1.92 13.60 2.59
C VAL A 190 -3.41 13.33 2.34
N GLY A 191 -3.97 13.89 1.26
CA GLY A 191 -5.33 13.59 0.80
C GLY A 191 -5.55 12.10 0.54
N HIS A 192 -4.62 11.46 -0.19
CA HIS A 192 -4.65 10.03 -0.46
C HIS A 192 -4.63 9.18 0.82
N VAL A 193 -3.73 9.47 1.76
CA VAL A 193 -3.62 8.71 3.03
C VAL A 193 -4.89 8.85 3.87
N ARG A 194 -5.53 10.03 3.87
CA ARG A 194 -6.78 10.26 4.60
C ARG A 194 -7.99 9.61 3.94
N SER A 195 -7.99 9.56 2.61
CA SER A 195 -9.08 9.03 1.80
C SER A 195 -8.50 8.39 0.54
N ALA A 196 -8.46 7.06 0.54
CA ALA A 196 -7.81 6.29 -0.51
C ALA A 196 -8.24 6.74 -1.92
N ASN A 197 -7.26 7.15 -2.71
CA ASN A 197 -7.48 7.53 -4.10
C ASN A 197 -7.75 6.28 -4.95
N ARG A 198 -8.90 6.24 -5.61
CA ARG A 198 -9.34 5.11 -6.45
C ARG A 198 -8.47 4.88 -7.69
N ASN A 199 -7.66 5.86 -8.07
CA ASN A 199 -6.70 5.76 -9.17
C ASN A 199 -5.40 5.07 -8.79
N TYR A 200 -5.15 4.80 -7.51
CA TYR A 200 -3.85 4.32 -7.04
C TYR A 200 -3.92 2.92 -6.44
N VAL A 201 -2.76 2.27 -6.37
CA VAL A 201 -2.57 0.95 -5.76
C VAL A 201 -1.64 1.10 -4.56
N SER A 202 -2.20 1.08 -3.35
CA SER A 202 -1.42 1.13 -2.11
C SER A 202 -0.67 -0.18 -1.86
N THR A 203 0.63 -0.10 -1.57
CA THR A 203 1.46 -1.24 -1.17
C THR A 203 2.27 -0.83 0.06
N GLY A 204 3.00 -1.74 0.68
CA GLY A 204 3.97 -1.39 1.71
C GLY A 204 5.35 -1.95 1.45
N ILE A 205 6.33 -1.34 2.08
CA ILE A 205 7.75 -1.68 1.94
C ILE A 205 8.18 -2.89 2.79
N ASN A 206 7.27 -3.40 3.62
CA ASN A 206 7.49 -4.55 4.47
C ASN A 206 6.20 -5.40 4.54
N THR A 207 6.29 -6.56 5.18
CA THR A 207 5.16 -7.50 5.27
C THR A 207 3.99 -7.00 6.11
N ASP A 208 4.20 -5.98 6.94
CA ASP A 208 3.13 -5.38 7.74
C ASP A 208 2.22 -4.49 6.86
N CYS A 209 2.71 -4.06 5.69
CA CYS A 209 2.00 -3.23 4.72
C CYS A 209 1.32 -2.00 5.36
N GLY A 210 2.06 -1.24 6.18
CA GLY A 210 1.47 -0.10 6.91
C GLY A 210 0.36 -0.50 7.88
N GLY A 211 0.40 -1.73 8.40
CA GLY A 211 -0.60 -2.31 9.29
C GLY A 211 -1.66 -3.17 8.60
N TYR A 212 -1.79 -3.12 7.28
CA TYR A 212 -2.83 -3.84 6.54
C TYR A 212 -2.51 -5.33 6.29
N GLY A 213 -1.24 -5.73 6.40
CA GLY A 213 -0.79 -7.09 6.08
C GLY A 213 -1.47 -8.17 6.92
N GLY A 214 -1.71 -7.92 8.21
CA GLY A 214 -2.39 -8.86 9.11
C GLY A 214 -3.91 -8.92 8.93
N HIS A 215 -4.52 -7.94 8.27
CA HIS A 215 -5.97 -7.88 8.09
C HIS A 215 -6.45 -8.62 6.85
N ALA A 216 -5.65 -8.62 5.78
CA ALA A 216 -5.99 -9.24 4.51
C ALA A 216 -5.92 -10.78 4.55
N ALA A 217 -6.71 -11.44 3.70
CA ALA A 217 -6.69 -12.89 3.56
C ALA A 217 -5.38 -13.42 2.95
N TYR A 218 -4.73 -12.61 2.12
CA TYR A 218 -3.47 -12.92 1.46
C TYR A 218 -2.50 -11.74 1.52
N LEU A 219 -1.20 -12.05 1.60
CA LEU A 219 -0.12 -11.10 1.41
C LEU A 219 0.63 -11.47 0.14
N TYR A 220 0.77 -10.52 -0.78
CA TYR A 220 1.48 -10.68 -2.04
C TYR A 220 2.84 -9.99 -1.96
N LYS A 221 3.90 -10.63 -2.46
CA LYS A 221 5.23 -10.06 -2.67
C LYS A 221 5.38 -9.71 -4.15
N MET A 222 5.93 -8.54 -4.42
CA MET A 222 6.24 -8.07 -5.76
C MET A 222 7.69 -7.59 -5.83
N GLU A 223 8.27 -7.65 -7.02
CA GLU A 223 9.63 -7.22 -7.33
C GLU A 223 9.54 -6.27 -8.52
N ILE A 224 9.81 -4.98 -8.27
CA ILE A 224 9.58 -3.89 -9.23
C ILE A 224 10.91 -3.33 -9.75
N PRO A 225 11.20 -3.45 -11.05
CA PRO A 225 12.46 -2.97 -11.61
C PRO A 225 12.52 -1.45 -11.76
N GLY A 226 13.74 -0.93 -11.72
CA GLY A 226 14.07 0.43 -12.18
C GLY A 226 13.53 1.58 -11.34
N LEU A 227 12.77 1.33 -10.27
CA LEU A 227 12.26 2.39 -9.40
C LEU A 227 13.41 3.11 -8.68
N ILE A 228 13.57 4.39 -9.00
CA ILE A 228 14.56 5.27 -8.35
C ILE A 228 13.90 6.57 -7.90
N PRO A 229 14.37 7.18 -6.78
CA PRO A 229 13.91 8.50 -6.38
C PRO A 229 14.21 9.54 -7.45
N GLN A 230 13.24 10.41 -7.70
CA GLN A 230 13.32 11.51 -8.65
C GLN A 230 12.83 12.78 -7.98
N GLU A 231 13.48 13.90 -8.28
CA GLU A 231 12.95 15.20 -7.88
C GLU A 231 11.63 15.48 -8.60
N MET A 232 10.66 16.11 -7.93
CA MET A 232 9.44 16.60 -8.57
C MET A 232 9.67 18.04 -9.08
N ASN A 233 10.07 18.16 -10.33
CA ASN A 233 10.36 19.43 -11.00
C ASN A 233 9.78 19.45 -12.43
N LYS A 234 10.05 20.53 -13.18
CA LYS A 234 9.48 20.70 -14.52
C LYS A 234 10.01 19.64 -15.49
N GLU A 235 11.24 19.20 -15.32
CA GLU A 235 11.92 18.22 -16.15
C GLU A 235 11.34 16.82 -15.98
N THR A 236 11.08 16.41 -14.73
CA THR A 236 10.55 15.08 -14.42
C THR A 236 9.03 14.99 -14.60
N ILE A 237 8.28 16.00 -14.17
CA ILE A 237 6.81 16.02 -14.28
C ILE A 237 6.35 16.49 -15.67
N GLY A 238 7.17 17.27 -16.38
CA GLY A 238 6.85 17.87 -17.68
C GLY A 238 6.13 19.23 -17.57
N GLN A 239 5.75 19.66 -16.36
CA GLN A 239 5.07 20.92 -16.11
C GLN A 239 5.53 21.57 -14.80
N GLN A 240 5.38 22.89 -14.72
CA GLN A 240 5.67 23.62 -13.49
C GLN A 240 4.59 23.30 -12.45
N ILE A 241 4.98 22.57 -11.40
CA ILE A 241 4.09 22.25 -10.28
C ILE A 241 4.17 23.30 -9.17
N LYS A 242 3.19 23.26 -8.27
CA LYS A 242 3.22 24.05 -7.05
C LYS A 242 4.34 23.55 -6.14
N GLN A 243 5.24 24.46 -5.79
CA GLN A 243 6.35 24.16 -4.89
C GLN A 243 5.85 24.26 -3.45
N ASP A 244 5.69 23.11 -2.82
CA ASP A 244 5.50 23.05 -1.37
C ASP A 244 6.83 23.31 -0.68
N ARG A 245 6.79 23.83 0.55
CA ARG A 245 7.99 23.84 1.40
C ARG A 245 8.41 22.38 1.59
N ARG A 246 9.58 22.00 1.05
CA ARG A 246 10.22 20.69 1.32
C ARG A 246 10.46 20.60 2.82
N GLY A 247 9.54 19.93 3.51
CA GLY A 247 9.52 19.77 4.96
C GLY A 247 9.17 18.34 5.33
N ILE A 248 8.93 18.10 6.61
CA ILE A 248 8.77 16.75 7.20
C ILE A 248 7.62 15.94 6.55
N ASN A 249 6.72 16.57 5.79
CA ASN A 249 5.59 15.91 5.15
C ASN A 249 5.71 15.81 3.61
N TYR A 250 6.84 16.22 3.04
CA TYR A 250 7.04 16.18 1.59
C TYR A 250 7.22 14.71 1.14
N PRO A 251 6.41 14.21 0.20
CA PRO A 251 6.49 12.81 -0.20
C PRO A 251 7.70 12.57 -1.09
N GLU A 252 8.22 11.34 -1.08
CA GLU A 252 9.21 10.90 -2.05
C GLU A 252 8.51 10.42 -3.33
N PHE A 253 9.12 10.72 -4.46
CA PHE A 253 8.60 10.39 -5.78
C PHE A 253 9.57 9.44 -6.48
N LEU A 254 9.08 8.27 -6.89
CA LEU A 254 9.89 7.23 -7.50
C LEU A 254 9.39 6.93 -8.89
N MET A 255 10.31 6.81 -9.84
CA MET A 255 10.00 6.54 -11.23
C MET A 255 10.99 5.55 -11.83
N SER A 256 10.51 4.76 -12.78
CA SER A 256 11.34 3.83 -13.58
C SER A 256 12.18 4.52 -14.65
N HIS A 257 11.78 5.72 -15.09
CA HIS A 257 12.45 6.50 -16.12
C HIS A 257 12.55 7.98 -15.70
N GLN A 258 13.24 8.79 -16.51
CA GLN A 258 13.55 10.17 -16.16
C GLN A 258 12.33 11.08 -16.10
N THR A 259 11.29 10.76 -16.87
CA THR A 259 10.07 11.57 -16.97
C THR A 259 8.82 10.78 -16.59
N LEU A 260 7.82 11.47 -16.06
CA LEU A 260 6.52 10.90 -15.69
C LEU A 260 5.85 10.21 -16.88
N GLN A 261 5.95 10.80 -18.07
CA GLN A 261 5.33 10.25 -19.27
C GLN A 261 5.96 8.90 -19.67
N GLN A 262 7.29 8.80 -19.67
CA GLN A 262 8.02 7.61 -20.12
C GLN A 262 8.01 6.47 -19.09
N SER A 263 7.82 6.78 -17.82
CA SER A 263 7.95 5.80 -16.75
C SER A 263 6.87 4.72 -16.78
N GLU A 264 7.26 3.44 -16.87
CA GLU A 264 6.35 2.29 -16.69
C GLU A 264 5.79 2.24 -15.26
N PHE A 265 6.69 2.37 -14.28
CA PHE A 265 6.34 2.48 -12.86
C PHE A 265 6.51 3.89 -12.35
N VAL A 266 5.48 4.36 -11.65
CA VAL A 266 5.48 5.62 -10.90
C VAL A 266 4.86 5.34 -9.54
N ALA A 267 5.58 5.69 -8.49
CA ALA A 267 5.15 5.50 -7.12
C ALA A 267 5.46 6.72 -6.25
N MET A 268 4.70 6.85 -5.17
CA MET A 268 4.86 7.88 -4.16
C MET A 268 4.95 7.26 -2.78
N MET A 269 5.87 7.75 -1.97
CA MET A 269 5.97 7.38 -0.57
C MET A 269 5.61 8.59 0.30
N PRO A 270 4.45 8.57 0.98
CA PRO A 270 4.13 9.61 1.96
C PRO A 270 5.17 9.63 3.08
N ALA A 271 5.62 10.81 3.48
CA ALA A 271 6.80 11.00 4.34
C ALA A 271 6.78 10.33 5.73
N ARG A 272 5.63 9.83 6.19
CA ARG A 272 5.44 9.27 7.54
C ARG A 272 4.78 7.90 7.54
N THR A 273 4.74 7.24 6.39
CA THR A 273 4.10 5.93 6.25
C THR A 273 5.09 4.96 5.63
N GLU A 274 4.93 3.69 5.95
CA GLU A 274 5.62 2.60 5.27
C GLU A 274 4.87 2.18 3.99
N GLU A 275 4.09 3.11 3.42
CA GLU A 275 3.29 2.89 2.22
C GLU A 275 4.10 3.33 1.00
N LEU A 276 4.18 2.46 0.00
CA LEU A 276 4.58 2.84 -1.35
C LEU A 276 3.33 2.77 -2.25
N THR A 277 2.79 3.93 -2.59
CA THR A 277 1.57 4.06 -3.37
C THR A 277 1.90 4.12 -4.86
N PHE A 278 1.44 3.15 -5.64
CA PHE A 278 1.64 3.14 -7.08
C PHE A 278 0.56 3.97 -7.79
N ILE A 279 1.02 4.87 -8.65
CA ILE A 279 0.21 5.69 -9.55
C ILE A 279 -0.10 4.92 -10.84
N THR A 280 0.78 3.98 -11.21
CA THR A 280 0.60 3.05 -12.31
C THR A 280 0.08 1.68 -11.82
N PRO A 281 -0.56 0.87 -12.68
CA PRO A 281 -0.87 -0.51 -12.33
C PRO A 281 0.40 -1.32 -12.02
N ILE A 282 0.24 -2.42 -11.29
CA ILE A 282 1.28 -3.43 -11.08
C ILE A 282 0.85 -4.71 -11.82
N PRO A 283 1.41 -4.97 -13.01
CA PRO A 283 1.04 -6.15 -13.79
C PRO A 283 1.47 -7.47 -13.16
N LEU A 284 0.82 -8.57 -13.54
CA LEU A 284 0.97 -9.90 -12.94
C LEU A 284 2.41 -10.43 -12.94
N ASN A 285 3.19 -10.16 -13.98
CA ASN A 285 4.57 -10.62 -14.12
C ASN A 285 5.50 -10.13 -12.99
N TYR A 286 5.13 -9.06 -12.30
CA TYR A 286 5.90 -8.52 -11.18
C TYR A 286 5.42 -9.01 -9.81
N ILE A 287 4.33 -9.79 -9.76
CA ILE A 287 3.84 -10.42 -8.52
C ILE A 287 4.47 -11.81 -8.43
N THR A 288 5.45 -11.97 -7.55
CA THR A 288 6.30 -13.17 -7.56
C THR A 288 5.74 -14.29 -6.68
N SER A 289 5.16 -13.93 -5.54
CA SER A 289 4.67 -14.91 -4.57
C SER A 289 3.56 -14.36 -3.69
N TYR A 290 2.88 -15.25 -3.00
CA TYR A 290 1.87 -14.92 -2.01
C TYR A 290 1.98 -15.83 -0.78
N LYS A 291 1.50 -15.36 0.37
CA LYS A 291 1.23 -16.20 1.54
C LYS A 291 -0.19 -15.98 2.03
N LYS A 292 -0.80 -17.03 2.57
CA LYS A 292 -2.15 -16.95 3.17
C LYS A 292 -2.05 -16.43 4.60
N LYS A 293 -3.06 -15.68 5.04
CA LYS A 293 -3.16 -15.21 6.43
C LYS A 293 -3.00 -16.36 7.43
N GLY A 294 -2.21 -16.12 8.47
CA GLY A 294 -1.91 -17.10 9.51
C GLY A 294 -0.89 -18.17 9.12
N THR A 295 -0.28 -18.05 7.93
CA THR A 295 0.78 -18.95 7.47
C THR A 295 2.08 -18.17 7.25
N ASN A 296 3.21 -18.88 7.36
CA ASN A 296 4.54 -18.35 7.08
C ASN A 296 5.14 -18.91 5.77
N ILE A 297 4.33 -19.64 5.00
CA ILE A 297 4.75 -20.32 3.77
C ILE A 297 4.43 -19.41 2.60
N TRP A 298 5.45 -19.09 1.81
CA TRP A 298 5.32 -18.38 0.54
C TRP A 298 5.10 -19.40 -0.59
N HIS A 299 4.07 -19.15 -1.38
CA HIS A 299 3.73 -19.90 -2.58
C HIS A 299 4.03 -19.04 -3.81
N LYS A 300 4.52 -19.65 -4.87
CA LYS A 300 4.68 -18.98 -6.17
C LYS A 300 3.30 -18.59 -6.72
N MET A 301 3.21 -17.44 -7.39
CA MET A 301 1.98 -17.07 -8.09
C MET A 301 1.59 -18.12 -9.14
N PRO A 302 0.30 -18.47 -9.25
CA PRO A 302 -0.16 -19.34 -10.33
C PRO A 302 0.03 -18.63 -11.69
N GLY A 303 0.34 -19.41 -12.73
CA GLY A 303 0.40 -18.88 -14.10
C GLY A 303 -0.98 -18.53 -14.65
N PRO A 304 -1.05 -17.73 -15.73
CA PRO A 304 -2.30 -17.54 -16.46
C PRO A 304 -2.83 -18.90 -16.94
N LYS A 305 -4.14 -19.11 -16.81
CA LYS A 305 -4.80 -20.29 -17.40
C LYS A 305 -4.88 -20.07 -18.91
N GLU A 306 -4.34 -21.02 -19.66
CA GLU A 306 -4.46 -21.09 -21.14
C GLU A 306 -5.92 -21.29 -21.57
#